data_AF-A0A017SNY7-F1
#
_entry.id   AF-A0A017SNY7-F1
#
_cell.length_a   1.000
_cell.length_b   1.000
_cell.length_c   1.000
_cell.angle_alpha   90.00
_cell.angle_beta   90.00
_cell.angle_gamma   90.00
#
_symmetry.space_group_name_H-M   'P 1'
#
loop_
_entity.id
_entity.type
_entity.pdbx_description
1 polymer ?
#
loop_
_entity_poly.entity_id
_entity_poly.type
_entity_poly.pdbx_seq_one_letter_code
_entity_poly.pdbx_strand_id
1 'polypeptide(L)'
;MSAALPYLNKLRKSDLVDFAEITGLNGYKDYNKPDLIIALDSHLATNRSTFADNNRFADYYKRLAQPARFATPAKRAMRVEVPSSSPAEVLMRSSRRQRAVQPEPVVKKEKESESEQEHEETKSEQSVAATDDSEAATVQGITAVQPETPKVPTPKAPIMNNVELPPSPAVVTDVIDRQTAAWSKSINETWTSSGVVEGSNALRSLLSSAKAIETLVLLLEGSGIIRQIWPLRYLTTVPAIEAIHTPEFVLNVPDFFILLDGAFWAPFSLWLLTNVFLPLGTAYFFNLKATSTATRNSNPQRTNFDPLSFNIARALIAYLVYAKHFSFWDLYSGFTIDKVNASVPGEWTGMLTGTAIGLVGTLYEAILQK
;
A
#
# COMPACT_ATOMS: atom_id res chain seq x y z
N MET A 1 -39.70 11.88 19.20
CA MET A 1 -38.43 12.39 18.66
C MET A 1 -38.34 11.97 17.21
N SER A 2 -38.23 12.93 16.28
CA SER A 2 -38.27 12.63 14.84
C SER A 2 -36.99 11.91 14.39
N ALA A 3 -37.08 11.14 13.30
CA ALA A 3 -35.92 10.51 12.66
C ALA A 3 -34.94 11.55 12.04
N ALA A 4 -35.34 12.83 11.97
CA ALA A 4 -34.57 13.90 11.36
C ALA A 4 -33.77 14.76 12.38
N LEU A 5 -33.96 14.57 13.68
CA LEU A 5 -33.17 15.26 14.72
C LEU A 5 -31.64 15.15 14.57
N PRO A 6 -31.06 14.00 14.16
CA PRO A 6 -29.62 13.90 13.93
C PRO A 6 -29.11 14.81 12.81
N TYR A 7 -29.96 15.20 11.86
CA TYR A 7 -29.60 16.14 10.81
C TYR A 7 -29.54 17.57 11.33
N LEU A 8 -30.55 18.02 12.08
CA LEU A 8 -30.56 19.36 12.68
C LEU A 8 -29.41 19.55 13.68
N ASN A 9 -29.01 18.50 14.40
CA ASN A 9 -27.88 18.56 15.33
C ASN A 9 -26.52 18.79 14.63
N LYS A 10 -26.38 18.34 13.38
CA LYS A 10 -25.15 18.55 12.59
C LYS A 10 -25.00 19.98 12.06
N LEU A 11 -26.09 20.73 11.97
CA LEU A 11 -26.07 22.10 11.45
C LEU A 11 -25.42 23.07 12.44
N ARG A 12 -24.84 24.16 11.90
CA ARG A 12 -24.31 25.25 12.73
C ARG A 12 -25.46 26.05 13.32
N LYS A 13 -25.19 26.78 14.41
CA LYS A 13 -26.21 27.65 15.03
C LYS A 13 -26.69 28.74 14.05
N SER A 14 -25.82 29.26 13.20
CA SER A 14 -26.17 30.19 12.11
C SER A 14 -27.24 29.61 11.19
N ASP A 15 -27.01 28.39 10.69
CA ASP A 15 -27.90 27.76 9.70
C ASP A 15 -29.26 27.42 10.32
N LEU A 16 -29.27 27.06 11.61
CA LEU A 16 -30.51 26.83 12.37
C LEU A 16 -31.30 28.14 12.59
N VAL A 17 -30.60 29.26 12.77
CA VAL A 17 -31.21 30.59 12.87
C VAL A 17 -31.80 31.00 11.53
N ASP A 18 -31.09 30.81 10.42
CA ASP A 18 -31.60 31.08 9.07
C ASP A 18 -32.86 30.23 8.79
N PHE A 19 -32.87 28.97 9.23
CA PHE A 19 -34.04 28.11 9.10
C PHE A 19 -35.21 28.56 9.97
N ALA A 20 -34.94 29.05 11.18
CA ALA A 20 -35.96 29.62 12.05
C ALA A 20 -36.56 30.89 11.44
N GLU A 21 -35.74 31.76 10.82
CA GLU A 21 -36.19 32.97 10.15
C GLU A 21 -37.05 32.67 8.92
N ILE A 22 -36.62 31.74 8.07
CA ILE A 22 -37.36 31.33 6.86
C ILE A 22 -38.69 30.66 7.22
N THR A 23 -38.73 29.91 8.30
CA THR A 23 -39.96 29.23 8.75
C THR A 23 -40.85 30.12 9.61
N GLY A 24 -40.40 31.31 10.00
CA GLY A 24 -41.15 32.23 10.86
C GLY A 24 -41.31 31.71 12.29
N LEU A 25 -40.34 30.96 12.81
CA LEU A 25 -40.37 30.44 14.18
C LEU A 25 -40.20 31.59 15.18
N ASN A 26 -41.23 31.90 15.97
CA ASN A 26 -41.16 32.98 16.96
C ASN A 26 -40.25 32.63 18.15
N GLY A 27 -39.54 33.63 18.70
CA GLY A 27 -38.71 33.47 19.91
C GLY A 27 -37.37 32.76 19.70
N TYR A 28 -36.94 32.54 18.46
CA TYR A 28 -35.73 31.77 18.15
C TYR A 28 -34.41 32.38 18.65
N LYS A 29 -34.39 33.69 18.90
CA LYS A 29 -33.19 34.46 19.30
C LYS A 29 -32.72 34.12 20.71
N ASP A 30 -33.66 33.76 21.60
CA ASP A 30 -33.38 33.48 23.01
C ASP A 30 -33.09 31.98 23.26
N TYR A 31 -33.25 31.12 22.25
CA TYR A 31 -33.00 29.69 22.39
C TYR A 31 -31.51 29.34 22.36
N ASN A 32 -31.13 28.45 23.27
CA ASN A 32 -29.88 27.72 23.19
C ASN A 32 -29.91 26.77 21.99
N LYS A 33 -28.74 26.41 21.45
CA LYS A 33 -28.64 25.50 20.29
C LYS A 33 -29.50 24.22 20.42
N PRO A 34 -29.46 23.45 21.53
CA PRO A 34 -30.30 22.26 21.67
C PRO A 34 -31.79 22.57 21.67
N ASP A 35 -32.21 23.65 22.33
CA ASP A 35 -33.62 24.05 22.42
C ASP A 35 -34.14 24.53 21.06
N LEU A 36 -33.32 25.25 20.30
CA LEU A 36 -33.60 25.68 18.94
C LEU A 36 -33.82 24.48 18.00
N ILE A 37 -33.00 23.43 18.14
CA ILE A 37 -33.15 22.21 17.33
C ILE A 37 -34.49 21.52 17.63
N ILE A 38 -34.87 21.40 18.89
CA ILE A 38 -36.11 20.73 19.31
C ILE A 38 -37.33 21.55 18.88
N ALA A 39 -37.28 22.87 19.08
CA ALA A 39 -38.34 23.79 18.66
C ALA A 39 -38.51 23.77 17.13
N LEU A 40 -37.42 23.81 16.38
CA LEU A 40 -37.43 23.77 14.92
C LEU A 40 -37.92 22.41 14.37
N ASP A 41 -37.53 21.29 14.99
CA ASP A 41 -38.03 19.95 14.62
C ASP A 41 -39.55 19.85 14.81
N SER A 42 -40.07 20.33 15.95
CA SER A 42 -41.50 20.37 16.22
C SER A 42 -42.24 21.26 15.22
N HIS A 43 -41.68 22.42 14.90
CA HIS A 43 -42.25 23.38 13.97
C HIS A 43 -42.29 22.85 12.52
N LEU A 44 -41.21 22.22 12.05
CA LEU A 44 -41.11 21.64 10.71
C LEU A 44 -41.96 20.37 10.55
N ALA A 45 -42.11 19.58 11.62
CA ALA A 45 -43.00 18.42 11.64
C ALA A 45 -44.49 18.84 11.59
N THR A 46 -44.86 19.90 12.32
CA THR A 46 -46.23 20.42 12.37
C THR A 46 -46.63 21.09 11.05
N ASN A 47 -45.73 21.86 10.45
CA ASN A 47 -45.97 22.60 9.21
C ASN A 47 -45.46 21.88 7.95
N ARG A 48 -45.55 20.54 7.93
CA ARG A 48 -45.00 19.71 6.85
C ARG A 48 -45.60 20.06 5.48
N SER A 49 -46.90 20.30 5.41
CA SER A 49 -47.58 20.62 4.14
C SER A 49 -47.14 21.95 3.53
N THR A 50 -46.71 22.90 4.37
CA THR A 50 -46.32 24.25 3.94
C THR A 50 -44.87 24.30 3.46
N PHE A 51 -44.00 23.50 4.07
CA PHE A 51 -42.55 23.56 3.83
C PHE A 51 -42.00 22.38 3.02
N ALA A 52 -42.82 21.39 2.67
CA ALA A 52 -42.40 20.23 1.87
C ALA A 52 -41.84 20.62 0.49
N ASP A 53 -42.37 21.69 -0.12
CA ASP A 53 -41.98 22.14 -1.46
C ASP A 53 -40.70 22.99 -1.47
N ASN A 54 -40.19 23.39 -0.29
CA ASN A 54 -39.00 24.22 -0.22
C ASN A 54 -37.73 23.35 -0.27
N ASN A 55 -36.91 23.56 -1.32
CA ASN A 55 -35.69 22.79 -1.57
C ASN A 55 -34.70 22.83 -0.39
N ARG A 56 -34.70 23.89 0.43
CA ARG A 56 -33.81 23.99 1.60
C ARG A 56 -34.12 22.98 2.69
N PHE A 57 -35.37 22.51 2.79
CA PHE A 57 -35.79 21.48 3.75
C PHE A 57 -35.91 20.10 3.13
N ALA A 58 -35.56 19.93 1.84
CA ALA A 58 -35.65 18.66 1.14
C ALA A 58 -34.87 17.55 1.85
N ASP A 59 -33.67 17.85 2.35
CA ASP A 59 -32.84 16.88 3.08
C ASP A 59 -33.40 16.52 4.46
N TYR A 60 -34.05 17.48 5.13
CA TYR A 60 -34.76 17.22 6.39
C TYR A 60 -35.94 16.28 6.14
N TYR A 61 -36.81 16.58 5.17
CA TYR A 61 -37.98 15.77 4.87
C TYR A 61 -37.65 14.41 4.24
N LYS A 62 -36.58 14.31 3.43
CA LYS A 62 -36.05 13.02 2.96
C LYS A 62 -35.68 12.11 4.12
N ARG A 63 -35.02 12.64 5.15
CA ARG A 63 -34.60 11.87 6.34
C ARG A 63 -35.77 11.55 7.27
N LEU A 64 -36.74 12.45 7.36
CA LEU A 64 -37.98 12.22 8.11
C LEU A 64 -38.85 11.13 7.46
N ALA A 65 -38.83 11.03 6.13
CA ALA A 65 -39.52 9.99 5.36
C ALA A 65 -38.81 8.62 5.37
N GLN A 66 -37.54 8.56 5.77
CA GLN A 66 -36.85 7.28 5.95
C GLN A 66 -37.35 6.62 7.25
N PRO A 67 -37.76 5.34 7.22
CA PRO A 67 -38.08 4.61 8.45
C PRO A 67 -36.84 4.61 9.34
N ALA A 68 -37.02 4.85 10.64
CA ALA A 68 -35.95 4.87 11.62
C ALA A 68 -35.23 3.51 11.64
N ARG A 69 -34.18 3.37 10.83
CA ARG A 69 -33.32 2.20 10.85
C ARG A 69 -32.51 2.27 12.13
N PHE A 70 -32.99 1.56 13.15
CA PHE A 70 -32.15 1.07 14.22
C PHE A 70 -30.93 0.39 13.58
N ALA A 71 -29.76 0.98 13.75
CA ALA A 71 -28.50 0.39 13.34
C ALA A 71 -28.22 -0.81 14.25
N THR A 72 -28.47 -2.01 13.76
CA THR A 72 -27.85 -3.25 14.27
C THR A 72 -26.77 -3.69 13.27
N PRO A 73 -25.51 -3.83 13.70
CA PRO A 73 -24.47 -4.46 12.90
C PRO A 73 -24.54 -5.97 13.15
N ALA A 74 -25.22 -6.71 12.27
CA ALA A 74 -25.19 -8.16 12.30
C ALA A 74 -24.82 -8.70 10.92
N LYS A 75 -23.71 -9.45 10.91
CA LYS A 75 -23.22 -10.33 9.85
C LYS A 75 -24.34 -11.11 9.16
N ARG A 76 -24.29 -11.09 7.82
CA ARG A 76 -24.29 -12.25 6.92
C ARG A 76 -25.28 -13.39 7.24
N ALA A 77 -26.43 -13.42 6.54
CA ALA A 77 -26.95 -14.62 5.84
C ALA A 77 -28.29 -14.33 5.13
N MET A 78 -28.31 -14.65 3.83
CA MET A 78 -29.33 -15.43 3.12
C MET A 78 -30.81 -15.03 3.27
N ARG A 79 -31.39 -14.51 2.18
CA ARG A 79 -32.83 -14.34 1.98
C ARG A 79 -33.46 -15.71 1.67
N VAL A 80 -34.48 -16.03 2.46
CA VAL A 80 -35.34 -17.21 2.47
C VAL A 80 -36.58 -16.98 1.57
N GLU A 81 -37.06 -18.05 0.91
CA GLU A 81 -38.46 -18.19 0.46
C GLU A 81 -39.28 -18.98 1.49
N VAL A 82 -40.56 -18.62 1.59
CA VAL A 82 -41.50 -18.67 2.75
C VAL A 82 -42.41 -19.94 2.68
N PRO A 83 -43.48 -20.13 3.51
CA PRO A 83 -43.64 -20.44 4.95
C PRO A 83 -44.33 -21.81 5.25
N SER A 84 -44.47 -22.23 6.53
CA SER A 84 -45.75 -22.71 7.13
C SER A 84 -45.64 -23.17 8.61
N SER A 85 -46.63 -22.72 9.42
CA SER A 85 -47.33 -23.35 10.57
C SER A 85 -46.67 -23.66 11.95
N SER A 86 -46.97 -22.77 12.92
CA SER A 86 -47.68 -23.03 14.22
C SER A 86 -46.93 -23.69 15.42
N PRO A 87 -47.45 -23.65 16.69
CA PRO A 87 -46.77 -22.96 17.82
C PRO A 87 -46.60 -23.79 19.14
N ALA A 88 -45.67 -23.38 20.00
CA ALA A 88 -45.67 -23.58 21.48
C ALA A 88 -44.48 -22.79 22.07
N GLU A 89 -44.66 -21.71 22.84
CA GLU A 89 -44.97 -21.62 24.28
C GLU A 89 -43.72 -21.72 25.20
N VAL A 90 -43.71 -20.84 26.22
CA VAL A 90 -42.99 -20.93 27.52
C VAL A 90 -41.60 -20.24 27.67
N LEU A 91 -41.64 -19.07 28.37
CA LEU A 91 -40.76 -18.55 29.46
C LEU A 91 -39.23 -18.48 29.21
N MET A 92 -38.47 -17.44 29.54
CA MET A 92 -38.43 -16.65 30.77
C MET A 92 -37.76 -15.28 30.56
N ARG A 93 -38.10 -14.41 31.51
CA ARG A 93 -37.80 -12.99 31.70
C ARG A 93 -36.61 -12.85 32.67
N SER A 94 -35.70 -11.90 32.45
CA SER A 94 -35.02 -11.08 33.48
C SER A 94 -33.96 -10.19 32.78
N SER A 95 -34.07 -8.86 32.67
CA SER A 95 -33.92 -7.82 33.72
C SER A 95 -32.51 -7.81 34.34
N ARG A 96 -31.80 -6.71 34.61
CA ARG A 96 -32.00 -5.25 34.53
C ARG A 96 -30.79 -4.61 35.25
N ARG A 97 -30.23 -3.51 34.70
CA ARG A 97 -29.48 -2.41 35.40
C ARG A 97 -28.15 -2.79 36.11
N GLN A 98 -27.19 -1.90 36.40
CA GLN A 98 -27.17 -0.45 36.41
C GLN A 98 -25.73 0.11 36.32
N ARG A 99 -25.65 1.30 35.75
CA ARG A 99 -24.58 2.30 35.80
C ARG A 99 -24.47 2.91 37.21
N ALA A 100 -23.26 3.24 37.66
CA ALA A 100 -23.01 4.32 38.61
C ALA A 100 -21.64 4.96 38.38
N VAL A 101 -21.65 6.29 38.31
CA VAL A 101 -20.52 7.24 38.30
C VAL A 101 -20.66 8.04 39.59
N GLN A 102 -19.55 8.43 40.24
CA GLN A 102 -19.32 9.74 40.90
C GLN A 102 -17.89 9.83 41.56
N PRO A 103 -17.39 11.05 41.93
CA PRO A 103 -16.03 11.55 41.59
C PRO A 103 -15.04 11.78 42.77
N GLU A 104 -13.89 12.42 42.46
CA GLU A 104 -12.63 12.67 43.24
C GLU A 104 -12.74 13.43 44.60
N PRO A 105 -11.62 13.57 45.38
CA PRO A 105 -10.68 14.71 45.21
C PRO A 105 -9.16 14.50 45.50
N VAL A 106 -8.30 15.18 44.71
CA VAL A 106 -7.11 16.03 45.02
C VAL A 106 -6.12 15.68 46.17
N VAL A 107 -4.79 15.60 45.88
CA VAL A 107 -3.68 16.39 46.51
C VAL A 107 -2.33 16.20 45.76
N LYS A 108 -1.61 17.32 45.62
CA LYS A 108 -0.31 17.62 44.96
C LYS A 108 0.93 17.07 45.68
N LYS A 109 2.05 16.91 44.94
CA LYS A 109 3.40 17.34 45.36
C LYS A 109 4.37 17.50 44.18
N GLU A 110 4.97 18.67 44.08
CA GLU A 110 6.10 19.07 43.21
C GLU A 110 7.46 18.88 43.93
N LYS A 111 8.54 18.75 43.13
CA LYS A 111 9.84 19.50 43.17
C LYS A 111 10.81 18.87 42.13
N GLU A 112 11.32 19.60 41.13
CA GLU A 112 12.52 20.50 41.10
C GLU A 112 13.83 19.68 41.31
N SER A 113 14.97 19.79 40.60
CA SER A 113 15.68 20.83 39.81
C SER A 113 16.96 20.13 39.24
N GLU A 114 17.51 20.33 38.02
CA GLU A 114 18.36 21.45 37.50
C GLU A 114 19.84 21.01 37.22
N SER A 115 20.56 21.83 36.44
CA SER A 115 21.98 21.84 35.97
C SER A 115 22.22 21.32 34.54
N GLU A 116 22.44 22.16 33.52
CA GLU A 116 23.54 23.13 33.20
C GLU A 116 24.81 22.46 32.65
N GLN A 117 25.20 22.78 31.40
CA GLN A 117 26.47 23.48 31.07
C GLN A 117 26.71 23.66 29.55
N GLU A 118 27.35 24.80 29.26
CA GLU A 118 27.77 25.41 27.99
C GLU A 118 28.95 24.70 27.28
N HIS A 119 29.11 24.89 25.95
CA HIS A 119 30.28 25.56 25.34
C HIS A 119 30.20 25.70 23.80
N GLU A 120 30.49 26.94 23.36
CA GLU A 120 31.26 27.45 22.20
C GLU A 120 31.29 26.83 20.78
N GLU A 121 31.00 27.74 19.82
CA GLU A 121 31.67 28.06 18.54
C GLU A 121 32.54 27.04 17.78
N THR A 122 32.26 26.84 16.47
CA THR A 122 33.11 27.37 15.38
C THR A 122 32.56 27.10 13.97
N LYS A 123 32.86 28.08 13.11
CA LYS A 123 32.64 28.23 11.67
C LYS A 123 33.53 27.31 10.82
N SER A 124 33.00 26.69 9.76
CA SER A 124 33.67 26.65 8.44
C SER A 124 32.73 26.16 7.32
N GLU A 125 32.71 26.96 6.25
CA GLU A 125 32.31 26.61 4.90
C GLU A 125 33.15 25.43 4.38
N GLN A 126 32.59 24.55 3.54
CA GLN A 126 33.17 24.17 2.24
C GLN A 126 32.19 23.38 1.38
N SER A 127 31.81 24.01 0.27
CA SER A 127 31.11 23.51 -0.91
C SER A 127 31.92 22.47 -1.70
N VAL A 128 31.31 21.40 -2.23
CA VAL A 128 31.70 20.80 -3.53
C VAL A 128 30.51 20.09 -4.22
N ALA A 129 30.20 20.62 -5.41
CA ALA A 129 29.69 20.00 -6.64
C ALA A 129 28.39 19.14 -6.63
N ALA A 130 27.30 19.78 -7.08
CA ALA A 130 26.32 19.15 -7.94
C ALA A 130 26.55 19.68 -9.38
N THR A 131 26.58 18.79 -10.36
CA THR A 131 26.61 19.13 -11.79
C THR A 131 25.35 18.53 -12.40
N ASP A 132 24.48 19.40 -12.90
CA ASP A 132 23.26 19.08 -13.64
C ASP A 132 23.22 19.95 -14.90
N ASP A 133 22.59 19.41 -15.92
CA ASP A 133 22.61 19.73 -17.34
C ASP A 133 22.11 21.14 -17.71
N SER A 134 22.60 21.69 -18.85
CA SER A 134 21.74 22.12 -19.97
C SER A 134 22.45 22.96 -21.04
N GLU A 135 21.86 22.86 -22.23
CA GLU A 135 22.26 23.25 -23.57
C GLU A 135 22.36 24.76 -23.89
N ALA A 136 22.99 24.99 -25.06
CA ALA A 136 22.66 25.98 -26.10
C ALA A 136 23.40 27.34 -26.16
N ALA A 137 24.26 27.40 -27.19
CA ALA A 137 24.47 28.48 -28.19
C ALA A 137 24.94 29.88 -27.74
N THR A 138 26.08 30.33 -28.29
CA THR A 138 26.16 31.40 -29.33
C THR A 138 27.63 31.76 -29.65
N VAL A 139 27.83 32.07 -30.93
CA VAL A 139 29.04 32.31 -31.73
C VAL A 139 29.76 33.64 -31.44
N GLN A 140 31.11 33.67 -31.56
CA GLN A 140 31.93 34.68 -32.31
C GLN A 140 33.45 34.45 -32.04
N GLY A 141 34.23 34.03 -33.05
CA GLY A 141 35.21 34.87 -33.79
C GLY A 141 36.65 34.41 -33.47
N ILE A 142 37.69 34.42 -34.30
CA ILE A 142 37.99 34.97 -35.64
C ILE A 142 39.24 34.19 -36.15
N THR A 143 39.43 34.14 -37.48
CA THR A 143 40.72 34.15 -38.24
C THR A 143 41.43 32.84 -38.63
N ALA A 144 41.51 32.57 -39.94
CA ALA A 144 42.74 32.36 -40.75
C ALA A 144 42.40 31.69 -42.11
N VAL A 145 42.28 32.46 -43.19
CA VAL A 145 43.23 32.56 -44.34
C VAL A 145 43.36 31.29 -45.21
N GLN A 146 42.86 31.38 -46.45
CA GLN A 146 43.29 30.59 -47.61
C GLN A 146 43.92 31.54 -48.66
N PRO A 147 44.91 31.10 -49.46
CA PRO A 147 45.37 31.83 -50.64
C PRO A 147 44.71 31.34 -51.94
N GLU A 148 44.93 32.15 -52.97
CA GLU A 148 44.17 32.34 -54.20
C GLU A 148 44.39 31.30 -55.34
N THR A 149 43.30 31.10 -56.09
CA THR A 149 43.04 30.88 -57.55
C THR A 149 44.20 30.74 -58.57
N PRO A 150 44.02 30.09 -59.77
CA PRO A 150 43.30 30.72 -60.90
C PRO A 150 42.44 29.80 -61.83
N LYS A 151 41.41 30.41 -62.44
CA LYS A 151 40.49 29.89 -63.48
C LYS A 151 41.16 29.75 -64.86
N VAL A 152 40.81 28.71 -65.65
CA VAL A 152 40.84 28.67 -67.14
C VAL A 152 39.77 27.66 -67.66
N PRO A 153 39.16 27.82 -68.88
CA PRO A 153 37.80 27.38 -69.20
C PRO A 153 37.64 26.09 -70.05
N THR A 154 36.37 25.73 -70.27
CA THR A 154 35.77 24.56 -70.94
C THR A 154 36.28 24.22 -72.35
N PRO A 155 36.17 22.94 -72.77
CA PRO A 155 35.38 22.63 -73.98
C PRO A 155 34.54 21.33 -73.91
N LYS A 156 33.68 21.12 -74.92
CA LYS A 156 32.49 20.24 -75.00
C LYS A 156 32.75 18.72 -75.23
N ALA A 157 31.86 17.90 -74.64
CA ALA A 157 31.33 16.55 -75.02
C ALA A 157 32.25 15.30 -74.90
N PRO A 158 31.73 14.03 -74.79
CA PRO A 158 30.33 13.53 -74.76
C PRO A 158 29.98 12.67 -73.52
N ILE A 159 28.71 12.22 -73.48
CA ILE A 159 28.09 11.33 -72.48
C ILE A 159 28.84 9.99 -72.35
N MET A 160 29.21 9.59 -71.13
CA MET A 160 29.34 8.18 -70.75
C MET A 160 29.30 8.02 -69.22
N ASN A 161 28.24 7.33 -68.75
CA ASN A 161 28.06 6.58 -67.51
C ASN A 161 28.31 7.29 -66.17
N ASN A 162 27.19 7.67 -65.53
CA ASN A 162 27.09 7.89 -64.08
C ASN A 162 27.62 6.66 -63.32
N VAL A 163 28.82 6.78 -62.78
CA VAL A 163 29.25 6.04 -61.59
C VAL A 163 29.63 7.12 -60.59
N GLU A 164 28.64 7.55 -59.81
CA GLU A 164 28.87 8.36 -58.61
C GLU A 164 29.64 7.49 -57.61
N LEU A 165 30.95 7.69 -57.56
CA LEU A 165 31.78 7.26 -56.44
C LEU A 165 31.31 8.05 -55.19
N PRO A 166 31.08 7.39 -54.04
CA PRO A 166 30.58 8.07 -52.85
C PRO A 166 31.61 9.11 -52.36
N PRO A 167 31.22 10.36 -52.10
CA PRO A 167 32.12 11.41 -51.65
C PRO A 167 32.33 11.36 -50.14
N SER A 168 33.59 11.51 -49.71
CA SER A 168 34.09 11.95 -48.40
C SER A 168 33.62 11.24 -47.10
N PRO A 169 34.55 10.86 -46.20
CA PRO A 169 34.24 10.20 -44.92
C PRO A 169 33.28 11.00 -44.01
N ALA A 170 33.19 12.32 -44.16
CA ALA A 170 32.25 13.15 -43.39
C ALA A 170 30.76 12.89 -43.74
N VAL A 171 30.46 12.43 -44.96
CA VAL A 171 29.10 12.08 -45.36
C VAL A 171 28.70 10.73 -44.77
N VAL A 172 29.65 9.80 -44.64
CA VAL A 172 29.42 8.51 -43.99
C VAL A 172 29.19 8.70 -42.49
N THR A 173 29.92 9.62 -41.83
CA THR A 173 29.69 9.92 -40.41
C THR A 173 28.34 10.58 -40.17
N ASP A 174 27.90 11.52 -41.02
CA ASP A 174 26.57 12.13 -40.87
C ASP A 174 25.44 11.10 -41.09
N VAL A 175 25.63 10.13 -42.01
CA VAL A 175 24.65 9.04 -42.20
C VAL A 175 24.64 8.09 -40.99
N ILE A 176 25.79 7.76 -40.42
CA ILE A 176 25.90 6.91 -39.23
C ILE A 176 25.33 7.64 -38.00
N ASP A 177 25.58 8.94 -37.84
CA ASP A 177 25.06 9.74 -36.73
C ASP A 177 23.54 9.87 -36.82
N ARG A 178 22.99 10.04 -38.03
CA ARG A 178 21.53 10.05 -38.25
C ARG A 178 20.91 8.68 -37.98
N GLN A 179 21.56 7.59 -38.38
CA GLN A 179 21.10 6.23 -38.06
C GLN A 179 21.17 5.94 -36.56
N THR A 180 22.22 6.39 -35.89
CA THR A 180 22.41 6.24 -34.45
C THR A 180 21.40 7.08 -33.67
N ALA A 181 21.13 8.31 -34.12
CA ALA A 181 20.10 9.18 -33.54
C ALA A 181 18.68 8.66 -33.79
N ALA A 182 18.40 8.09 -34.97
CA ALA A 182 17.12 7.47 -35.25
C ALA A 182 16.92 6.18 -34.43
N TRP A 183 17.98 5.38 -34.26
CA TRP A 183 17.94 4.16 -33.46
C TRP A 183 17.79 4.47 -31.98
N SER A 184 18.54 5.43 -31.42
CA SER A 184 18.40 5.85 -30.03
C SER A 184 17.01 6.42 -29.75
N LYS A 185 16.45 7.20 -30.68
CA LYS A 185 15.07 7.70 -30.58
C LYS A 185 14.06 6.55 -30.60
N SER A 186 14.23 5.56 -31.47
CA SER A 186 13.34 4.39 -31.53
C SER A 186 13.41 3.52 -30.28
N ILE A 187 14.60 3.38 -29.68
CA ILE A 187 14.79 2.68 -28.40
C ILE A 187 14.14 3.46 -27.27
N ASN A 188 14.33 4.78 -27.22
CA ASN A 188 13.74 5.61 -26.17
C ASN A 188 12.21 5.66 -26.27
N GLU A 189 11.65 5.72 -27.48
CA GLU A 189 10.21 5.69 -27.73
C GLU A 189 9.61 4.30 -27.43
N THR A 190 10.29 3.20 -27.77
CA THR A 190 9.86 1.86 -27.37
C THR A 190 10.00 1.62 -25.86
N TRP A 191 11.05 2.12 -25.22
CA TRP A 191 11.26 2.04 -23.77
C TRP A 191 10.23 2.83 -22.97
N THR A 192 9.94 4.07 -23.38
CA THR A 192 8.90 4.90 -22.75
C THR A 192 7.50 4.36 -23.05
N SER A 193 7.22 3.88 -24.27
CA SER A 193 5.92 3.27 -24.61
C SER A 193 5.68 1.92 -23.91
N SER A 194 6.74 1.19 -23.54
CA SER A 194 6.64 -0.10 -22.84
C SER A 194 6.15 0.03 -21.39
N GLY A 195 6.02 1.25 -20.87
CA GLY A 195 5.58 1.49 -19.49
C GLY A 195 6.57 0.98 -18.44
N VAL A 196 7.82 0.70 -18.82
CA VAL A 196 8.85 0.21 -17.89
C VAL A 196 9.20 1.29 -16.86
N VAL A 197 9.15 2.57 -17.23
CA VAL A 197 9.37 3.68 -16.29
C VAL A 197 8.22 3.77 -15.28
N GLU A 198 6.97 3.74 -15.75
CA GLU A 198 5.77 3.71 -14.91
C GLU A 198 5.73 2.47 -14.02
N GLY A 199 6.11 1.31 -14.56
CA GLY A 199 6.24 0.04 -13.85
C GLY A 199 7.35 0.09 -12.79
N SER A 200 8.49 0.72 -13.07
CA SER A 200 9.56 0.91 -12.10
C SER A 200 9.17 1.88 -10.99
N ASN A 201 8.45 2.96 -11.30
CA ASN A 201 7.93 3.91 -10.32
C ASN A 201 6.80 3.29 -9.49
N ALA A 202 5.94 2.47 -10.10
CA ALA A 202 4.92 1.69 -9.40
C ALA A 202 5.57 0.67 -8.47
N LEU A 203 6.57 -0.09 -8.94
CA LEU A 203 7.37 -0.99 -8.10
C LEU A 203 8.05 -0.23 -6.98
N ARG A 204 8.69 0.92 -7.25
CA ARG A 204 9.30 1.75 -6.22
C ARG A 204 8.27 2.18 -5.18
N SER A 205 7.09 2.60 -5.60
CA SER A 205 6.01 3.01 -4.69
C SER A 205 5.48 1.82 -3.87
N LEU A 206 5.36 0.63 -4.47
CA LEU A 206 5.00 -0.60 -3.78
C LEU A 206 6.09 -0.99 -2.78
N LEU A 207 7.34 -1.13 -3.22
CA LEU A 207 8.51 -1.47 -2.39
C LEU A 207 8.78 -0.44 -1.30
N SER A 208 8.38 0.83 -1.48
CA SER A 208 8.53 1.88 -0.46
C SER A 208 7.58 1.72 0.74
N SER A 209 6.62 0.78 0.68
CA SER A 209 5.77 0.45 1.81
C SER A 209 6.47 -0.51 2.77
N ALA A 210 6.38 -0.26 4.08
CA ALA A 210 6.87 -1.19 5.10
C ALA A 210 6.23 -2.59 4.98
N LYS A 211 4.96 -2.64 4.54
CA LYS A 211 4.26 -3.88 4.22
C LYS A 211 4.89 -4.62 3.04
N ALA A 212 5.37 -3.92 2.02
CA ALA A 212 5.98 -4.55 0.86
C ALA A 212 7.35 -5.16 1.19
N ILE A 213 8.17 -4.47 1.98
CA ILE A 213 9.46 -4.99 2.45
C ILE A 213 9.24 -6.30 3.23
N GLU A 214 8.27 -6.32 4.13
CA GLU A 214 7.88 -7.52 4.88
C GLU A 214 7.40 -8.66 3.96
N THR A 215 6.56 -8.37 2.96
CA THR A 215 6.14 -9.39 1.98
C THR A 215 7.30 -9.89 1.14
N LEU A 216 8.27 -9.03 0.80
CA LEU A 216 9.44 -9.42 0.02
C LEU A 216 10.34 -10.36 0.82
N VAL A 217 10.56 -10.07 2.11
CA VAL A 217 11.30 -10.95 3.02
C VAL A 217 10.59 -12.31 3.13
N LEU A 218 9.28 -12.33 3.32
CA LEU A 218 8.49 -13.57 3.32
C LEU A 218 8.58 -14.32 1.98
N LEU A 219 8.54 -13.62 0.84
CA LEU A 219 8.68 -14.23 -0.48
C LEU A 219 10.08 -14.81 -0.68
N LEU A 220 11.13 -14.13 -0.20
CA LEU A 220 12.50 -14.63 -0.26
C LEU A 220 12.62 -15.94 0.52
N GLU A 221 12.14 -15.97 1.77
CA GLU A 221 12.13 -17.18 2.59
C GLU A 221 11.32 -18.32 1.95
N GLY A 222 10.11 -18.01 1.47
CA GLY A 222 9.25 -18.97 0.78
C GLY A 222 9.90 -19.50 -0.51
N SER A 223 10.62 -18.66 -1.25
CA SER A 223 11.33 -19.06 -2.45
C SER A 223 12.48 -20.02 -2.16
N GLY A 224 13.18 -19.86 -1.03
CA GLY A 224 14.22 -20.79 -0.58
C GLY A 224 13.64 -22.18 -0.31
N ILE A 225 12.50 -22.23 0.36
CA ILE A 225 11.77 -23.46 0.64
C ILE A 225 11.27 -24.13 -0.63
N ILE A 226 10.65 -23.36 -1.54
CA ILE A 226 10.18 -23.89 -2.83
C ILE A 226 11.35 -24.46 -3.64
N ARG A 227 12.48 -23.75 -3.70
CA ARG A 227 13.67 -24.21 -4.42
C ARG A 227 14.23 -25.52 -3.85
N GLN A 228 14.16 -25.72 -2.54
CA GLN A 228 14.65 -26.94 -1.89
C GLN A 228 13.68 -28.13 -2.01
N ILE A 229 12.37 -27.86 -2.02
CA ILE A 229 11.35 -28.91 -2.13
C ILE A 229 11.12 -29.32 -3.58
N TRP A 230 11.46 -28.47 -4.56
CA TRP A 230 11.22 -28.73 -5.98
C TRP A 230 12.45 -29.35 -6.68
N PRO A 231 12.58 -30.69 -6.73
CA PRO A 231 13.68 -31.33 -7.44
C PRO A 231 13.54 -31.15 -8.95
N LEU A 232 14.67 -30.84 -9.60
CA LEU A 232 14.82 -30.95 -11.04
C LEU A 232 15.16 -32.42 -11.36
N ARG A 233 14.27 -33.12 -12.07
CA ARG A 233 14.49 -34.50 -12.48
C ARG A 233 15.03 -34.56 -13.90
N TYR A 234 15.97 -35.48 -14.12
CA TYR A 234 16.49 -35.80 -15.44
C TYR A 234 15.41 -36.49 -16.27
N LEU A 235 15.05 -35.94 -17.43
CA LEU A 235 14.10 -36.57 -18.35
C LEU A 235 14.81 -37.26 -19.51
N THR A 236 15.66 -36.53 -20.23
CA THR A 236 16.33 -37.05 -21.42
C THR A 236 17.54 -36.19 -21.77
N THR A 237 18.53 -36.79 -22.41
CA THR A 237 19.64 -36.05 -23.03
C THR A 237 19.30 -35.84 -24.50
N VAL A 238 19.31 -34.58 -24.93
CA VAL A 238 19.10 -34.27 -26.35
C VAL A 238 20.42 -34.55 -27.07
N PRO A 239 20.45 -35.47 -28.06
CA PRO A 239 21.68 -35.81 -28.76
C PRO A 239 22.18 -34.60 -29.55
N ALA A 240 23.50 -34.49 -29.70
CA ALA A 240 24.10 -33.43 -30.50
C ALA A 240 23.63 -33.52 -31.95
N ILE A 241 23.05 -32.42 -32.46
CA ILE A 241 22.69 -32.29 -33.86
C ILE A 241 23.84 -31.56 -34.55
N GLU A 242 24.69 -32.33 -35.25
CA GLU A 242 25.85 -31.78 -35.98
C GLU A 242 25.45 -30.71 -37.01
N ALA A 243 24.23 -30.79 -37.55
CA ALA A 243 23.68 -29.83 -38.52
C ALA A 243 23.45 -28.42 -37.96
N ILE A 244 23.36 -28.25 -36.62
CA ILE A 244 23.08 -26.95 -35.97
C ILE A 244 24.24 -26.56 -35.03
N HIS A 245 25.33 -27.34 -34.99
CA HIS A 245 26.44 -27.16 -34.04
C HIS A 245 25.99 -27.00 -32.57
N THR A 246 24.89 -27.67 -32.18
CA THR A 246 24.41 -27.64 -30.80
C THR A 246 25.07 -28.77 -30.00
N PRO A 247 25.75 -28.47 -28.89
CA PRO A 247 26.34 -29.51 -28.04
C PRO A 247 25.25 -30.36 -27.39
N GLU A 248 25.63 -31.57 -26.96
CA GLU A 248 24.79 -32.44 -26.13
C GLU A 248 24.46 -31.71 -24.82
N PHE A 249 23.17 -31.54 -24.52
CA PHE A 249 22.74 -30.95 -23.25
C PHE A 249 21.67 -31.80 -22.57
N VAL A 250 21.79 -31.85 -21.24
CA VAL A 250 20.89 -32.59 -20.37
C VAL A 250 19.66 -31.74 -20.08
N LEU A 251 18.48 -32.27 -20.41
CA LEU A 251 17.21 -31.61 -20.11
C LEU A 251 16.70 -32.09 -18.75
N ASN A 252 16.87 -31.23 -17.74
CA ASN A 252 16.26 -31.40 -16.44
C ASN A 252 14.94 -30.63 -16.38
N VAL A 253 13.86 -31.30 -15.99
CA VAL A 253 12.54 -30.67 -15.89
C VAL A 253 12.07 -30.70 -14.44
N PRO A 254 11.39 -29.64 -13.98
CA PRO A 254 10.81 -29.62 -12.66
C PRO A 254 9.74 -30.72 -12.54
N ASP A 255 9.81 -31.56 -11.51
CA ASP A 255 8.78 -32.60 -11.30
C ASP A 255 7.53 -31.99 -10.66
N PHE A 256 6.47 -31.81 -11.43
CA PHE A 256 5.19 -31.27 -10.94
C PHE A 256 4.39 -32.29 -10.12
N PHE A 257 4.66 -33.60 -10.24
CA PHE A 257 3.92 -34.60 -9.49
C PHE A 257 4.22 -34.57 -7.98
N ILE A 258 5.35 -33.95 -7.60
CA ILE A 258 5.68 -33.72 -6.19
C ILE A 258 4.62 -32.86 -5.48
N LEU A 259 3.88 -32.02 -6.22
CA LEU A 259 2.79 -31.21 -5.67
C LEU A 259 1.62 -32.06 -5.16
N LEU A 260 1.51 -33.32 -5.57
CA LEU A 260 0.50 -34.25 -5.07
C LEU A 260 1.00 -35.03 -3.84
N ASP A 261 2.31 -35.00 -3.57
CA ASP A 261 2.93 -35.75 -2.49
C ASP A 261 2.89 -34.97 -1.17
N GLY A 262 2.66 -35.67 -0.07
CA GLY A 262 2.74 -35.10 1.28
C GLY A 262 4.15 -34.60 1.62
N ALA A 263 5.18 -35.15 0.96
CA ALA A 263 6.57 -34.69 1.12
C ALA A 263 6.79 -33.23 0.67
N PHE A 264 5.97 -32.74 -0.27
CA PHE A 264 5.94 -31.33 -0.64
C PHE A 264 5.20 -30.50 0.40
N TRP A 265 3.99 -30.94 0.74
CA TRP A 265 3.08 -30.17 1.57
C TRP A 265 3.53 -30.07 3.02
N ALA A 266 4.17 -31.08 3.60
CA ALA A 266 4.57 -31.05 5.01
C ALA A 266 5.49 -29.84 5.35
N PRO A 267 6.65 -29.64 4.70
CA PRO A 267 7.48 -28.46 4.97
C PRO A 267 6.83 -27.16 4.50
N PHE A 268 6.11 -27.17 3.38
CA PHE A 268 5.47 -25.97 2.84
C PHE A 268 4.32 -25.46 3.74
N SER A 269 3.46 -26.36 4.20
CA SER A 269 2.34 -26.04 5.09
C SER A 269 2.83 -25.63 6.47
N LEU A 270 3.90 -26.26 7.00
CA LEU A 270 4.53 -25.84 8.24
C LEU A 270 5.02 -24.40 8.16
N TRP A 271 5.75 -24.06 7.09
CA TRP A 271 6.24 -22.71 6.87
C TRP A 271 5.09 -21.70 6.76
N LEU A 272 4.07 -22.02 5.95
CA LEU A 272 2.92 -21.16 5.71
C LEU A 272 2.10 -20.96 7.01
N LEU A 273 1.90 -22.02 7.79
CA LEU A 273 1.22 -21.95 9.09
C LEU A 273 1.96 -21.04 10.06
N THR A 274 3.28 -21.20 10.17
CA THR A 274 4.11 -20.50 11.17
C THR A 274 4.44 -19.06 10.80
N ASN A 275 4.65 -18.77 9.51
CA ASN A 275 5.08 -17.45 9.05
C ASN A 275 3.94 -16.57 8.51
N VAL A 276 2.80 -17.17 8.16
CA VAL A 276 1.68 -16.43 7.56
C VAL A 276 0.39 -16.61 8.36
N PHE A 277 -0.16 -17.82 8.48
CA PHE A 277 -1.49 -17.98 9.08
C PHE A 277 -1.57 -17.68 10.57
N LEU A 278 -0.66 -18.22 11.38
CA LEU A 278 -0.68 -17.97 12.82
C LEU A 278 -0.37 -16.49 13.13
N PRO A 279 0.66 -15.85 12.55
CA PRO A 279 0.91 -14.42 12.77
C PRO A 279 -0.20 -13.51 12.22
N LEU A 280 -0.87 -13.87 11.11
CA LEU A 280 -2.05 -13.13 10.65
C LEU A 280 -3.23 -13.29 11.61
N GLY A 281 -3.43 -14.49 12.16
CA GLY A 281 -4.44 -14.76 13.16
C GLY A 281 -4.24 -13.90 14.40
N THR A 282 -3.02 -13.83 14.92
CA THR A 282 -2.71 -12.94 16.07
C THR A 282 -2.88 -11.47 15.71
N ALA A 283 -2.42 -11.03 14.53
CA ALA A 283 -2.60 -9.64 14.08
C ALA A 283 -4.05 -9.23 13.89
N TYR A 284 -4.93 -10.18 13.58
CA TYR A 284 -6.37 -9.95 13.47
C TYR A 284 -7.04 -9.77 14.85
N PHE A 285 -6.67 -10.59 15.83
CA PHE A 285 -7.27 -10.53 17.17
C PHE A 285 -6.63 -9.48 18.09
N PHE A 286 -5.32 -9.30 18.01
CA PHE A 286 -4.55 -8.35 18.83
C PHE A 286 -4.25 -7.08 18.02
N ASN A 287 -5.25 -6.20 17.89
CA ASN A 287 -5.06 -4.90 17.24
C ASN A 287 -4.69 -3.83 18.28
N LEU A 288 -3.40 -3.51 18.39
CA LEU A 288 -2.89 -2.55 19.37
C LEU A 288 -3.27 -1.10 19.00
N LYS A 289 -3.41 -0.82 17.70
CA LYS A 289 -3.84 0.50 17.18
C LYS A 289 -5.32 0.81 17.46
N ALA A 290 -6.16 -0.20 17.68
CA ALA A 290 -7.58 -0.01 17.96
C ALA A 290 -7.88 0.56 19.36
N THR A 291 -6.98 0.35 20.31
CA THR A 291 -7.15 0.79 21.72
C THR A 291 -6.65 2.22 21.94
N SER A 292 -5.84 2.77 21.04
CA SER A 292 -5.43 4.18 21.09
C SER A 292 -6.64 5.07 20.80
N THR A 293 -7.20 5.63 21.87
CA THR A 293 -8.33 6.55 21.88
C THR A 293 -8.14 7.64 20.83
N ALA A 294 -8.94 7.56 19.77
CA ALA A 294 -8.96 8.53 18.69
C ALA A 294 -9.18 9.94 19.26
N THR A 295 -8.13 10.76 19.24
CA THR A 295 -8.28 12.22 19.29
C THR A 295 -9.10 12.62 18.07
N ARG A 296 -10.12 13.45 18.32
CA ARG A 296 -11.37 13.62 17.56
C ARG A 296 -11.28 13.95 16.06
N ASN A 297 -10.09 14.09 15.47
CA ASN A 297 -9.89 14.66 14.13
C ASN A 297 -8.99 13.87 13.17
N SER A 298 -8.34 12.77 13.56
CA SER A 298 -7.65 11.92 12.57
C SER A 298 -8.62 10.87 12.05
N ASN A 299 -8.76 10.77 10.73
CA ASN A 299 -9.49 9.67 10.11
C ASN A 299 -8.69 8.39 10.45
N PRO A 300 -9.14 7.54 11.39
CA PRO A 300 -8.34 6.38 11.75
C PRO A 300 -8.47 5.44 10.56
N GLN A 301 -7.42 5.35 9.76
CA GLN A 301 -7.32 4.34 8.73
C GLN A 301 -7.29 3.00 9.48
N ARG A 302 -8.48 2.43 9.71
CA ARG A 302 -8.66 1.21 10.49
C ARG A 302 -8.03 0.08 9.69
N THR A 303 -6.77 -0.22 9.96
CA THR A 303 -6.12 -1.39 9.40
C THR A 303 -6.76 -2.62 10.03
N ASN A 304 -7.32 -3.50 9.20
CA ASN A 304 -7.97 -4.74 9.67
C ASN A 304 -6.98 -5.70 10.35
N PHE A 305 -5.69 -5.57 10.03
CA PHE A 305 -4.60 -6.33 10.63
C PHE A 305 -3.57 -5.35 11.20
N ASP A 306 -3.05 -5.68 12.38
CA ASP A 306 -2.00 -4.89 13.01
C ASP A 306 -0.60 -5.36 12.55
N PRO A 307 0.16 -4.50 11.83
CA PRO A 307 1.53 -4.80 11.40
C PRO A 307 2.47 -5.25 12.51
N LEU A 308 2.34 -4.64 13.69
CA LEU A 308 3.30 -4.83 14.77
C LEU A 308 3.04 -6.17 15.47
N SER A 309 1.76 -6.45 15.76
CA SER A 309 1.34 -7.74 16.32
C SER A 309 1.70 -8.92 15.41
N PHE A 310 1.61 -8.75 14.08
CA PHE A 310 2.06 -9.77 13.12
C PHE A 310 3.54 -10.11 13.34
N ASN A 311 4.41 -9.10 13.34
CA ASN A 311 5.86 -9.32 13.43
C ASN A 311 6.28 -9.89 14.79
N ILE A 312 5.67 -9.42 15.89
CA ILE A 312 5.91 -9.97 17.23
C ILE A 312 5.52 -11.45 17.27
N ALA A 313 4.31 -11.78 16.78
CA ALA A 313 3.84 -13.15 16.80
C ALA A 313 4.70 -14.06 15.91
N ARG A 314 5.06 -13.59 14.71
CA ARG A 314 5.96 -14.32 13.80
C ARG A 314 7.31 -14.59 14.46
N ALA A 315 7.91 -13.62 15.13
CA ALA A 315 9.17 -13.81 15.84
C ALA A 315 9.07 -14.87 16.93
N LEU A 316 8.02 -14.80 17.76
CA LEU A 316 7.79 -15.76 18.85
C LEU A 316 7.51 -17.17 18.31
N ILE A 317 6.67 -17.29 17.28
CA ILE A 317 6.33 -18.58 16.67
C ILE A 317 7.55 -19.17 15.96
N ALA A 318 8.30 -18.38 15.19
CA ALA A 318 9.52 -18.84 14.53
C ALA A 318 10.56 -19.32 15.56
N TYR A 319 10.75 -18.60 16.65
CA TYR A 319 11.63 -19.03 17.74
C TYR A 319 11.15 -20.34 18.38
N LEU A 320 9.86 -20.45 18.70
CA LEU A 320 9.30 -21.66 19.34
C LEU A 320 9.38 -22.88 18.43
N VAL A 321 9.06 -22.73 17.14
CA VAL A 321 9.02 -23.86 16.21
C VAL A 321 10.41 -24.25 15.74
N TYR A 322 11.23 -23.29 15.30
CA TYR A 322 12.51 -23.62 14.66
C TYR A 322 13.68 -23.66 15.64
N ALA A 323 13.70 -22.85 16.71
CA ALA A 323 14.78 -22.88 17.70
C ALA A 323 14.51 -23.84 18.87
N LYS A 324 13.23 -24.09 19.22
CA LYS A 324 12.84 -25.06 20.26
C LYS A 324 12.25 -26.37 19.70
N HIS A 325 12.21 -26.54 18.38
CA HIS A 325 11.67 -27.72 17.70
C HIS A 325 10.23 -28.09 18.13
N PHE A 326 9.37 -27.10 18.34
CA PHE A 326 7.97 -27.37 18.69
C PHE A 326 7.19 -27.97 17.51
N SER A 327 6.70 -29.20 17.68
CA SER A 327 6.07 -30.01 16.63
C SER A 327 4.55 -29.89 16.51
N PHE A 328 3.91 -28.93 17.19
CA PHE A 328 2.44 -28.79 17.23
C PHE A 328 1.72 -30.09 17.63
N TRP A 329 2.02 -30.62 18.81
CA TRP A 329 1.46 -31.91 19.27
C TRP A 329 1.75 -33.06 18.30
N ASP A 330 2.97 -33.12 17.77
CA ASP A 330 3.44 -34.15 16.83
C ASP A 330 2.72 -34.16 15.46
N LEU A 331 2.09 -33.04 15.08
CA LEU A 331 1.52 -32.86 13.75
C LEU A 331 2.60 -32.82 12.66
N TYR A 332 3.78 -32.31 13.01
CA TYR A 332 4.94 -32.22 12.12
C TYR A 332 6.13 -32.98 12.69
N SER A 333 6.79 -33.79 11.87
CA SER A 333 8.01 -34.47 12.28
C SER A 333 9.16 -33.48 12.48
N GLY A 334 10.09 -33.79 13.39
CA GLY A 334 11.32 -33.00 13.59
C GLY A 334 12.10 -32.81 12.28
N PHE A 335 12.15 -33.84 11.43
CA PHE A 335 12.75 -33.76 10.10
C PHE A 335 12.12 -32.67 9.21
N THR A 336 10.81 -32.46 9.31
CA THR A 336 10.13 -31.40 8.56
C THR A 336 10.54 -30.02 9.03
N ILE A 337 10.66 -29.85 10.35
CA ILE A 337 11.12 -28.59 10.98
C ILE A 337 12.55 -28.29 10.55
N ASP A 338 13.45 -29.28 10.64
CA ASP A 338 14.86 -29.14 10.27
C ASP A 338 15.01 -28.83 8.78
N LYS A 339 14.20 -29.48 7.94
CA LYS A 339 14.18 -29.23 6.50
C LYS A 339 13.75 -27.80 6.17
N VAL A 340 12.71 -27.27 6.83
CA VAL A 340 12.31 -25.87 6.65
C VAL A 340 13.40 -24.93 7.14
N ASN A 341 13.97 -25.19 8.32
CA ASN A 341 15.03 -24.38 8.90
C ASN A 341 16.26 -24.29 7.97
N ALA A 342 16.72 -25.43 7.43
CA ALA A 342 17.86 -25.49 6.51
C ALA A 342 17.58 -24.87 5.14
N SER A 343 16.31 -24.71 4.75
CA SER A 343 15.93 -24.14 3.45
C SER A 343 15.88 -22.61 3.46
N VAL A 344 15.83 -22.00 4.64
CA VAL A 344 15.72 -20.56 4.81
C VAL A 344 17.11 -19.94 4.91
N PRO A 345 17.40 -18.84 4.19
CA PRO A 345 18.70 -18.18 4.29
C PRO A 345 18.95 -17.68 5.71
N GLY A 346 20.02 -18.18 6.35
CA GLY A 346 20.35 -17.86 7.73
C GLY A 346 19.51 -18.62 8.77
N GLU A 347 18.80 -19.67 8.36
CA GLU A 347 18.03 -20.53 9.27
C GLU A 347 17.03 -19.73 10.13
N TRP A 348 16.74 -20.19 11.34
CA TRP A 348 15.87 -19.52 12.29
C TRP A 348 16.35 -18.11 12.64
N THR A 349 17.68 -17.86 12.62
CA THR A 349 18.22 -16.52 12.84
C THR A 349 17.86 -15.57 11.70
N GLY A 350 17.85 -16.05 10.45
CA GLY A 350 17.41 -15.29 9.28
C GLY A 350 15.92 -14.94 9.33
N MET A 351 15.09 -15.87 9.81
CA MET A 351 13.67 -15.58 10.04
C MET A 351 13.47 -14.49 11.09
N LEU A 352 14.24 -14.55 12.19
CA LEU A 352 14.18 -13.54 13.23
C LEU A 352 14.68 -12.17 12.76
N THR A 353 15.77 -12.11 11.98
CA THR A 353 16.24 -10.84 11.41
C THR A 353 15.20 -10.26 10.46
N GLY A 354 14.56 -11.09 9.63
CA GLY A 354 13.42 -10.69 8.80
C GLY A 354 12.27 -10.08 9.60
N THR A 355 11.89 -10.70 10.73
CA THR A 355 10.87 -10.14 11.63
C THR A 355 11.33 -8.86 12.35
N ALA A 356 12.61 -8.75 12.70
CA ALA A 356 13.16 -7.55 13.33
C ALA A 356 13.13 -6.36 12.38
N ILE A 357 13.47 -6.56 11.11
CA ILE A 357 13.35 -5.55 10.05
C ILE A 357 11.88 -5.11 9.91
N GLY A 358 10.95 -6.07 9.92
CA GLY A 358 9.52 -5.78 9.93
C GLY A 358 9.08 -4.96 11.14
N LEU A 359 9.50 -5.31 12.36
CA LEU A 359 9.20 -4.53 13.57
C LEU A 359 9.69 -3.09 13.46
N VAL A 360 10.95 -2.89 13.05
CA VAL A 360 11.52 -1.55 12.87
C VAL A 360 10.74 -0.76 11.81
N GLY A 361 10.41 -1.38 10.67
CA GLY A 361 9.63 -0.73 9.62
C GLY A 361 8.23 -0.32 10.09
N THR A 362 7.54 -1.17 10.84
CA THR A 362 6.21 -0.86 11.39
C THR A 362 6.24 0.23 12.46
N LEU A 363 7.30 0.27 13.27
CA LEU A 363 7.50 1.31 14.27
C LEU A 363 7.84 2.65 13.61
N TYR A 364 8.72 2.65 12.60
CA TYR A 364 9.06 3.84 11.82
C TYR A 364 7.83 4.46 11.16
N GLU A 365 7.00 3.64 10.51
CA GLU A 365 5.74 4.09 9.91
C GLU A 365 4.77 4.64 10.98
N ALA A 366 4.68 4.00 12.15
CA ALA A 366 3.83 4.46 13.25
C ALA A 366 4.30 5.80 13.85
N ILE A 367 5.61 6.05 13.88
CA ILE A 367 6.18 7.32 14.35
C ILE A 367 5.91 8.43 13.33
N LEU A 368 6.11 8.18 12.03
CA LEU A 368 5.87 9.16 10.97
C LEU A 368 4.39 9.55 10.81
N GLN A 369 3.47 8.65 11.14
CA GLN A 369 2.03 8.89 11.06
C GLN A 369 1.49 9.70 12.26
N LYS A 370 2.31 9.98 13.27
CA LYS A 370 1.95 10.68 14.50
C LYS A 370 2.47 12.12 14.47
#